data_AF-K9HQQ4-F1
#
_entry.id   AF-K9HQQ4-F1
#
_cell.length_a   1.000
_cell.length_b   1.000
_cell.length_c   1.000
_cell.angle_alpha   90.00
_cell.angle_beta   90.00
_cell.angle_gamma   90.00
#
_symmetry.space_group_name_H-M   'P 1'
#
loop_
_entity.id
_entity.type
_entity.pdbx_description
1 polymer ?
#
loop_
_entity_poly.entity_id
_entity_poly.type
_entity_poly.pdbx_seq_one_letter_code
_entity_poly.pdbx_strand_id
1 'polypeptide(L)'
;MTQYRSPMASETLDAAIDDYLAGRLSAEERSRLEALIDENPEVRHRVETLQSQEEALRHLGEDILDEPLPDRLLEALGLDLEDESDAGR
;
A
#
# COMPACT_ATOMS: atom_id res chain seq x y z
N MET A 1 20.51 -21.20 2.06
CA MET A 1 19.60 -20.09 1.72
C MET A 1 18.20 -20.64 1.55
N THR A 2 17.42 -20.68 2.64
CA THR A 2 15.96 -20.72 2.59
C THR A 2 15.50 -20.12 3.92
N GLN A 3 15.19 -18.82 3.93
CA GLN A 3 14.42 -18.26 5.03
C GLN A 3 13.06 -18.95 4.99
N TYR A 4 12.83 -19.89 5.91
CA TYR A 4 11.49 -20.37 6.21
C TYR A 4 10.77 -19.16 6.81
N ARG A 5 10.01 -18.44 5.99
CA ARG A 5 8.99 -17.54 6.48
C ARG A 5 7.98 -18.42 7.20
N SER A 6 8.17 -18.54 8.51
CA SER A 6 7.34 -19.33 9.41
C SER A 6 5.86 -18.97 9.19
N PRO A 7 4.89 -19.90 9.35
CA PRO A 7 3.46 -19.62 9.15
C PRO A 7 2.83 -18.63 10.16
N MET A 8 3.67 -17.84 10.84
CA MET A 8 3.37 -16.69 11.69
C MET A 8 4.53 -15.67 11.55
N ALA A 9 4.82 -15.22 10.32
CA ALA A 9 5.98 -14.36 10.06
C ALA A 9 5.83 -12.91 10.57
N SER A 10 4.72 -12.60 11.23
CA SER A 10 4.61 -11.45 12.10
C SER A 10 4.80 -11.90 13.55
N GLU A 11 5.96 -11.63 14.14
CA GLU A 11 6.23 -11.92 15.56
C GLU A 11 5.31 -11.14 16.52
N THR A 12 4.52 -10.17 16.03
CA THR A 12 3.57 -9.37 16.82
C THR A 12 2.22 -9.19 16.11
N LEU A 13 1.17 -8.83 16.86
CA LEU A 13 -0.12 -8.46 16.26
C LEU A 13 0.00 -7.19 15.40
N ASP A 14 0.81 -6.22 15.84
CA ASP A 14 1.00 -4.96 15.11
C ASP A 14 1.60 -5.19 13.72
N ALA A 15 2.65 -6.01 13.58
CA ALA A 15 3.22 -6.29 12.27
C ALA A 15 2.27 -7.09 11.37
N ALA A 16 1.32 -7.85 11.93
CA ALA A 16 0.31 -8.57 11.16
C ALA A 16 -0.75 -7.60 10.63
N ILE A 17 -1.11 -6.59 11.43
CA ILE A 17 -1.97 -5.49 11.00
C ILE A 17 -1.27 -4.68 9.90
N ASP A 18 0.01 -4.36 10.05
CA ASP A 18 0.78 -3.63 9.01
C ASP A 18 0.85 -4.42 7.69
N ASP A 19 1.09 -5.74 7.76
CA ASP A 19 1.09 -6.60 6.57
C ASP A 19 -0.31 -6.76 5.95
N TYR A 20 -1.37 -6.72 6.76
CA TYR A 20 -2.76 -6.73 6.28
C TYR A 20 -3.11 -5.46 5.51
N LEU A 21 -2.78 -4.29 6.06
CA LEU A 21 -2.99 -3.00 5.41
C LEU A 21 -2.18 -2.87 4.12
N ALA A 22 -0.96 -3.36 4.12
CA ALA A 22 -0.10 -3.38 2.94
C ALA A 22 -0.44 -4.48 1.92
N GLY A 23 -1.43 -5.35 2.19
CA GLY A 23 -1.81 -6.44 1.29
C GLY A 23 -0.74 -7.53 1.10
N ARG A 24 0.17 -7.70 2.07
CA ARG A 24 1.31 -8.64 2.02
C ARG A 24 1.00 -10.03 2.61
N LEU A 25 -0.14 -10.17 3.29
CA LEU A 25 -0.60 -11.44 3.85
C LEU A 25 -1.04 -12.42 2.75
N SER A 26 -0.77 -13.71 2.97
CA SER A 26 -1.42 -14.77 2.20
C SER A 26 -2.92 -14.82 2.49
N ALA A 27 -3.70 -15.48 1.63
CA ALA A 27 -5.15 -15.62 1.81
C ALA A 27 -5.52 -16.29 3.16
N GLU A 28 -4.71 -17.25 3.61
CA GLU A 28 -4.93 -17.94 4.88
C GLU A 28 -4.64 -17.04 6.08
N GLU A 29 -3.51 -16.33 6.08
CA GLU A 29 -3.15 -15.37 7.14
C GLU A 29 -4.16 -14.22 7.22
N ARG A 30 -4.60 -13.72 6.07
CA ARG A 30 -5.64 -12.70 5.95
C ARG A 30 -6.93 -13.17 6.60
N SER A 31 -7.41 -14.36 6.25
CA SER A 31 -8.67 -14.90 6.79
C SER A 31 -8.62 -15.05 8.31
N ARG A 32 -7.48 -15.48 8.87
CA ARG A 32 -7.31 -15.58 10.33
C ARG A 32 -7.32 -14.22 11.01
N LEU A 33 -6.67 -13.22 10.42
CA LEU A 33 -6.67 -11.86 10.99
C LEU A 33 -8.05 -11.22 10.88
N GLU A 34 -8.78 -11.43 9.79
CA GLU A 34 -10.16 -10.96 9.62
C GLU A 34 -11.08 -11.56 10.69
N ALA A 35 -10.97 -12.85 10.99
CA ALA A 35 -11.67 -13.46 12.11
C ALA A 35 -11.30 -12.81 13.46
N LEU A 36 -10.01 -12.52 13.68
CA LEU A 36 -9.55 -11.85 14.89
C LEU A 36 -10.12 -10.41 15.01
N ILE A 37 -10.20 -9.67 13.91
CA ILE A 37 -10.81 -8.33 13.84
C ILE A 37 -12.32 -8.42 14.14
N ASP A 38 -12.98 -9.47 13.66
CA ASP A 38 -14.40 -9.70 13.89
C ASP A 38 -14.73 -10.04 15.34
N GLU A 39 -13.88 -10.83 15.98
CA GLU A 39 -14.06 -11.27 17.36
C GLU A 39 -13.58 -10.24 18.40
N ASN A 40 -12.68 -9.31 18.02
CA ASN A 40 -12.02 -8.40 18.97
C ASN A 40 -12.20 -6.92 18.56
N PRO A 41 -13.12 -6.18 19.24
CA PRO A 41 -13.36 -4.76 18.96
C PRO A 41 -12.12 -3.86 19.11
N GLU A 42 -11.20 -4.22 20.02
CA GLU A 42 -9.95 -3.48 20.21
C GLU A 42 -9.02 -3.59 18.99
N VAL A 43 -8.93 -4.79 18.41
CA VAL A 43 -8.15 -5.03 17.19
C VAL A 43 -8.79 -4.32 16.01
N ARG A 44 -10.12 -4.35 15.89
CA ARG A 44 -10.87 -3.57 14.90
C ARG A 44 -10.55 -2.09 15.00
N HIS A 45 -10.68 -1.50 16.19
CA HIS A 45 -10.39 -0.09 16.42
C HIS A 45 -8.94 0.26 16.04
N ARG A 46 -7.99 -0.65 16.33
CA ARG A 46 -6.59 -0.47 15.96
C ARG A 46 -6.40 -0.41 14.44
N VAL A 47 -7.01 -1.34 13.70
CA VAL A 47 -6.97 -1.38 12.23
C VAL A 47 -7.60 -0.12 11.64
N GLU A 48 -8.79 0.27 12.11
CA GLU A 48 -9.49 1.48 11.65
C GLU A 48 -8.66 2.74 11.90
N THR A 49 -8.02 2.84 13.07
CA THR A 49 -7.13 3.96 13.41
C THR A 49 -5.98 4.07 12.42
N LEU A 50 -5.30 2.97 12.12
CA LEU A 50 -4.17 2.95 11.20
C LEU A 50 -4.61 3.26 9.75
N GLN A 51 -5.74 2.72 9.30
CA GLN A 51 -6.32 3.06 7.99
C GLN A 51 -6.61 4.56 7.86
N SER A 52 -7.20 5.17 8.89
CA SER A 52 -7.48 6.61 8.87
C SER A 52 -6.23 7.47 8.82
N GLN A 53 -5.13 7.01 9.45
CA GLN A 53 -3.84 7.69 9.39
C GLN A 53 -3.20 7.56 8.02
N GLU A 54 -3.22 6.37 7.41
CA GLU A 54 -2.72 6.17 6.04
C GLU A 54 -3.51 7.03 5.03
N GLU A 55 -4.83 7.12 5.18
CA GLU A 55 -5.66 7.94 4.31
C GLU A 55 -5.36 9.43 4.49
N ALA A 56 -5.18 9.90 5.74
CA ALA A 56 -4.80 11.28 6.00
C ALA A 56 -3.42 11.64 5.41
N LEU A 57 -2.46 10.70 5.48
CA LEU A 57 -1.14 10.87 4.86
C LEU A 57 -1.23 10.86 3.32
N ARG A 58 -2.08 9.99 2.76
CA ARG A 58 -2.34 9.94 1.32
C ARG A 58 -2.91 11.25 0.82
N HIS A 59 -3.95 11.77 1.47
CA HIS A 59 -4.55 13.07 1.12
C HIS A 59 -3.56 14.22 1.21
N LEU A 60 -2.67 14.25 2.22
CA LEU A 60 -1.63 15.27 2.30
C LEU A 60 -0.65 15.19 1.12
N GLY A 61 -0.41 13.98 0.61
CA GLY A 61 0.48 13.73 -0.52
C GLY A 61 -0.19 13.87 -1.89
N GLU A 62 -1.54 13.86 -1.99
CA GLU A 62 -2.26 14.00 -3.26
C GLU A 62 -1.88 15.31 -3.97
N ASP A 63 -1.85 16.43 -3.24
CA ASP A 63 -1.45 17.73 -3.79
C ASP A 63 -0.02 17.73 -4.39
N ILE A 64 0.88 16.90 -3.85
CA ILE A 64 2.27 16.76 -4.33
C ILE A 64 2.36 15.79 -5.51
N LEU A 65 1.53 14.74 -5.53
CA LEU A 65 1.52 13.71 -6.57
C LEU A 65 0.79 14.14 -7.85
N ASP A 66 -0.02 15.18 -7.78
CA ASP A 66 -0.64 15.84 -8.95
C ASP A 66 0.34 16.76 -9.71
N GLU A 67 1.58 16.90 -9.24
CA GLU A 67 2.64 17.55 -10.02
C GLU A 67 3.06 16.68 -11.22
N PRO A 68 3.36 17.29 -12.38
CA PRO A 68 3.87 16.54 -13.52
C PRO A 68 5.17 15.82 -13.13
N LEU A 69 5.25 14.53 -13.46
CA LEU A 69 6.47 13.75 -13.26
C LEU A 69 7.63 14.40 -14.01
N PRO A 70 8.82 14.55 -13.39
CA PRO A 70 9.97 15.13 -14.08
C PRO A 70 10.34 14.34 -15.34
N ASP A 71 10.68 15.03 -16.43
CA ASP A 71 11.00 14.43 -17.74
C ASP A 71 12.01 13.28 -17.64
N ARG A 72 13.03 13.44 -16.78
CA ARG A 72 14.05 12.40 -16.56
C ARG A 72 13.51 11.09 -16.02
N LEU A 73 12.41 11.13 -15.27
CA LEU A 73 11.75 9.95 -14.73
C LEU A 73 10.89 9.28 -15.82
N LEU A 74 10.23 10.08 -16.64
CA LEU A 74 9.45 9.62 -17.79
C LEU A 74 10.36 8.94 -18.83
N GLU A 75 11.49 9.57 -19.17
CA GLU A 75 12.54 9.02 -20.03
C GLU A 75 13.08 7.68 -19.49
N ALA A 76 13.37 7.60 -18.18
CA ALA A 76 13.87 6.37 -17.55
C ALA A 76 12.84 5.22 -17.56
N LEU A 77 11.55 5.55 -17.59
CA LEU A 77 10.45 4.60 -17.70
C LEU A 77 10.09 4.27 -19.17
N GLY A 78 10.74 4.92 -20.15
CA GLY A 78 10.43 4.78 -21.57
C GLY A 78 9.05 5.35 -21.95
N LEU A 79 8.52 6.23 -21.12
CA LEU A 79 7.26 6.95 -21.35
C LEU A 79 7.62 8.30 -21.98
N ASP A 80 8.05 8.31 -23.23
CA ASP A 80 8.14 9.56 -23.97
C ASP A 80 6.71 10.07 -24.14
N LEU A 81 6.42 11.23 -23.54
CA LEU A 81 5.26 12.03 -23.92
C LEU A 81 5.58 12.53 -25.34
N GLU A 82 5.25 11.72 -26.35
CA GLU A 82 5.28 12.16 -27.74
C GLU A 82 4.46 13.45 -27.81
N ASP A 83 5.17 14.56 -28.01
CA ASP A 83 4.58 15.86 -28.27
C ASP A 83 3.45 15.69 -29.28
N GLU A 84 2.24 16.11 -28.92
CA GLU A 84 1.20 16.44 -29.89
C GLU A 84 1.68 17.63 -30.72
N SER A 85 2.59 17.37 -31.65
CA SER A 85 3.08 18.29 -32.66
C SER A 85 3.21 17.53 -33.98
N ASP A 86 2.13 16.91 -34.44
CA ASP A 86 1.91 16.79 -35.88
C ASP A 86 0.41 16.70 -36.23
N ALA A 87 -0.25 17.85 -36.26
CA ALA A 87 -1.44 18.02 -37.07
C ALA A 87 -1.38 19.36 -37.81
N GLY A 88 -0.60 19.36 -38.89
CA GLY A 88 -1.06 19.93 -40.15
C GLY A 88 -0.95 21.45 -40.30
N ARG A 89 0.14 21.85 -40.96
CA ARG A 89 0.16 22.62 -42.22
C ARG A 89 -0.84 23.76 -42.42
#